data_AF-A0A8C0AWQ6-F1
#
_entry.id   AF-A0A8C0AWQ6-F1
#
_cell.length_a   1.000
_cell.length_b   1.000
_cell.length_c   1.000
_cell.angle_alpha   90.00
_cell.angle_beta   90.00
_cell.angle_gamma   90.00
#
_symmetry.space_group_name_H-M   'P 1'
#
loop_
_entity.id
_entity.type
_entity.pdbx_description
1 polymer ?
#
loop_
_entity_poly.entity_id
_entity_poly.type
_entity_poly.pdbx_seq_one_letter_code
_entity_poly.pdbx_strand_id
1 'polypeptide(L)'
;LQRVFEEETKEVTLWLKKIYGNRPVPQYEVNARTIDILYELVECNEARDRDVSLLIEDMKQKATEYEAEGEFEAPVLSSIKVSFSQ
;
A
#
# COMPACT_ATOMS: atom_id res chain seq x y z
N LEU A 1 -17.26 3.11 26.13
CA LEU A 1 -17.02 4.56 25.98
C LEU A 1 -15.60 4.90 26.40
N GLN A 2 -15.25 4.99 27.69
CA GLN A 2 -13.88 5.34 28.12
C GLN A 2 -12.77 4.44 27.55
N ARG A 3 -12.95 3.11 27.59
CA ARG A 3 -11.95 2.16 27.04
C ARG A 3 -11.80 2.24 25.52
N VAL A 4 -12.90 2.51 24.80
CA VAL A 4 -12.91 2.63 23.34
C VAL A 4 -12.11 3.87 22.93
N PHE A 5 -12.40 5.00 23.57
CA PHE A 5 -11.66 6.24 23.35
C PHE A 5 -10.16 6.11 23.66
N GLU A 6 -9.79 5.35 24.70
CA GLU A 6 -8.39 5.06 25.02
C GLU A 6 -7.68 4.19 23.98
N GLU A 7 -8.39 3.25 23.34
CA GLU A 7 -7.88 2.43 22.24
C GLU A 7 -7.68 3.27 20.97
N GLU A 8 -8.71 4.03 20.57
CA GLU A 8 -8.65 4.95 19.41
C GLU A 8 -7.51 5.97 19.56
N THR A 9 -7.35 6.53 20.76
CA THR A 9 -6.25 7.47 21.05
C THR A 9 -4.87 6.82 20.88
N LYS A 10 -4.71 5.55 21.29
CA LYS A 10 -3.44 4.82 21.13
C LYS A 10 -3.13 4.56 19.66
N GLU A 11 -4.13 4.09 18.89
CA GLU A 11 -3.95 3.83 17.45
C GLU A 11 -3.58 5.11 16.70
N VAL A 12 -4.33 6.20 16.94
CA VAL A 12 -4.02 7.52 16.37
C VAL A 12 -2.62 7.97 16.75
N THR A 13 -2.20 7.79 18.01
CA THR A 13 -0.85 8.18 18.46
C THR A 13 0.25 7.40 17.75
N LEU A 14 0.06 6.08 17.61
CA LEU A 14 1.02 5.21 16.90
C LEU A 14 1.09 5.58 15.41
N TRP A 15 -0.06 5.84 14.79
CA TRP A 15 -0.15 6.24 13.39
C TRP A 15 0.52 7.61 13.14
N LEU A 16 0.24 8.62 13.98
CA LEU A 16 0.91 9.91 13.90
C LEU A 16 2.43 9.79 14.10
N LYS A 17 2.87 8.91 15.00
CA LYS A 17 4.30 8.62 15.19
C LYS A 17 4.94 7.99 13.95
N LYS A 18 4.22 7.10 13.26
CA LYS A 18 4.67 6.49 11.99
C LYS A 18 4.86 7.55 10.90
N ILE A 19 3.94 8.51 10.78
CA ILE A 19 3.96 9.53 9.71
C ILE A 19 4.89 10.70 10.02
N TYR A 20 4.84 11.22 11.24
CA TYR A 20 5.51 12.47 11.62
C TYR A 20 6.75 12.25 12.51
N GLY A 21 7.10 11.00 12.80
CA GLY A 21 8.18 10.65 13.70
C GLY A 21 7.82 10.89 15.17
N ASN A 22 8.82 10.97 16.04
CA ASN A 22 8.63 11.02 17.50
C ASN A 22 8.29 12.43 18.03
N ARG A 23 7.43 13.19 17.33
CA ARG A 23 6.94 14.48 17.82
C ARG A 23 5.88 14.27 18.91
N PRO A 24 6.00 14.93 20.07
CA PRO A 24 5.01 14.80 21.13
C PRO A 24 3.68 15.43 20.70
N VAL A 25 2.57 14.73 20.93
CA VAL A 25 1.21 15.26 20.72
C VAL A 25 0.88 16.20 21.89
N PRO A 26 0.53 17.47 21.64
CA PRO A 26 0.15 18.38 22.71
C PRO A 26 -1.15 17.93 23.37
N GLN A 27 -1.16 17.84 24.71
CA GLN A 27 -2.30 17.30 25.47
C GLN A 27 -3.60 18.11 25.28
N TYR A 28 -3.50 19.40 24.97
CA TYR A 28 -4.66 20.25 24.70
C TYR A 28 -5.32 19.97 23.33
N GLU A 29 -4.65 19.25 22.43
CA GLU A 29 -5.19 18.86 21.12
C GLU A 29 -5.92 17.51 21.18
N VAL A 30 -5.71 16.74 22.26
CA VAL A 30 -6.35 15.44 22.50
C VAL A 30 -7.76 15.67 23.07
N ASN A 31 -8.76 15.59 22.19
CA ASN A 31 -10.17 15.60 22.58
C ASN A 31 -10.96 14.58 21.75
N ALA A 32 -12.14 14.20 22.25
CA ALA A 32 -13.04 13.22 21.61
C ALA A 32 -13.17 13.44 20.10
N ARG A 33 -13.58 14.65 19.69
CA ARG A 33 -13.79 14.99 18.29
C ARG A 33 -12.51 14.88 17.45
N THR A 34 -11.37 15.33 17.96
CA THR A 34 -10.10 15.22 17.23
C THR A 34 -9.70 13.77 17.05
N ILE A 35 -9.84 12.95 18.09
CA ILE A 35 -9.50 11.52 18.04
C ILE A 35 -10.43 10.78 17.09
N ASP A 36 -11.75 11.02 17.15
CA ASP A 36 -12.72 10.39 16.25
C ASP A 36 -12.36 10.66 14.77
N ILE A 37 -12.13 11.93 14.42
CA ILE A 37 -11.76 12.33 13.05
C ILE A 37 -10.43 11.68 12.62
N LEU A 38 -9.45 11.64 13.51
CA LEU A 38 -8.15 11.04 13.20
C LEU A 38 -8.24 9.51 13.13
N TYR A 39 -9.12 8.88 13.91
CA TYR A 39 -9.34 7.45 13.89
C TYR A 39 -9.95 7.00 12.56
N GLU A 40 -10.97 7.68 12.07
CA GLU A 40 -11.53 7.44 10.73
C GLU A 40 -10.45 7.56 9.64
N LEU A 41 -9.53 8.53 9.79
CA LEU A 41 -8.39 8.67 8.88
C LEU A 41 -7.38 7.53 8.98
N VAL A 42 -7.16 6.95 10.16
CA VAL A 42 -6.33 5.75 10.32
C VAL A 42 -6.93 4.62 9.51
N GLU A 43 -8.21 4.30 9.74
CA GLU A 43 -8.89 3.19 9.05
C GLU A 43 -8.87 3.35 7.53
N CYS A 44 -9.20 4.56 7.05
CA CYS A 44 -9.20 4.85 5.62
C CYS A 44 -7.80 4.74 4.99
N ASN A 45 -6.76 5.17 5.71
CA ASN A 45 -5.39 5.07 5.21
C ASN A 45 -4.88 3.64 5.22
N GLU A 46 -5.16 2.85 6.25
CA GLU A 46 -4.72 1.45 6.29
C GLU A 46 -5.37 0.60 5.22
N ALA A 47 -6.66 0.81 4.94
CA ALA A 47 -7.35 0.16 3.83
C ALA A 47 -6.70 0.51 2.49
N ARG A 48 -6.47 1.81 2.25
CA ARG A 48 -5.86 2.29 1.01
C ARG A 48 -4.40 1.85 0.84
N ASP A 49 -3.60 1.87 1.91
CA ASP A 49 -2.20 1.42 1.90
C ASP A 49 -2.13 -0.07 1.53
N ARG A 50 -3.07 -0.88 2.03
CA ARG A 50 -3.20 -2.29 1.65
C ARG A 50 -3.53 -2.45 0.17
N ASP A 51 -4.53 -1.73 -0.32
CA ASP A 51 -4.95 -1.80 -1.73
C ASP A 51 -3.81 -1.40 -2.68
N VAL A 52 -3.08 -0.32 -2.35
CA VAL A 52 -1.91 0.12 -3.11
C VAL A 52 -0.80 -0.92 -3.08
N SER A 53 -0.54 -1.54 -1.92
CA SER A 53 0.48 -2.60 -1.79
C SER A 53 0.14 -3.81 -2.66
N LEU A 54 -1.11 -4.26 -2.63
CA LEU A 54 -1.60 -5.36 -3.47
C LEU A 54 -1.47 -5.04 -4.95
N LEU A 55 -1.82 -3.81 -5.36
CA LEU A 55 -1.67 -3.38 -6.75
C LEU A 55 -0.21 -3.36 -7.18
N ILE A 56 0.71 -2.89 -6.33
CA ILE A 56 2.15 -2.88 -6.63
C ILE A 56 2.66 -4.32 -6.81
N GLU A 57 2.26 -5.24 -5.93
CA GLU A 57 2.63 -6.65 -6.03
C GLU A 57 2.10 -7.31 -7.30
N ASP A 58 0.84 -7.10 -7.64
CA ASP A 58 0.22 -7.58 -8.89
C ASP A 58 0.94 -7.03 -10.14
N MET A 59 1.28 -5.74 -10.15
CA MET A 59 2.00 -5.13 -11.27
C MET A 59 3.42 -5.68 -11.42
N LYS A 60 4.12 -5.95 -10.31
CA LYS A 60 5.44 -6.59 -10.34
C LYS A 60 5.36 -8.01 -10.90
N GLN A 61 4.38 -8.78 -10.44
CA GLN A 61 4.16 -10.15 -10.90
C GLN A 61 3.89 -10.18 -12.42
N LYS A 62 2.98 -9.33 -12.89
CA LYS A 62 2.68 -9.19 -14.33
C LYS A 62 3.90 -8.78 -15.15
N ALA A 63 4.72 -7.86 -14.65
CA ALA A 63 5.94 -7.46 -15.33
C ALA A 63 6.90 -8.65 -15.50
N THR A 64 7.07 -9.48 -14.47
CA THR A 64 7.88 -10.70 -14.55
C THR A 64 7.30 -11.74 -15.50
N GLU A 65 5.97 -11.89 -15.54
CA GLU A 65 5.30 -12.80 -16.48
C GLU A 65 5.52 -12.35 -17.93
N TYR A 66 5.34 -11.07 -18.24
CA TYR A 66 5.59 -10.53 -19.58
C TYR A 66 7.05 -10.63 -20.01
N GLU A 67 7.99 -10.44 -19.08
CA GLU A 67 9.42 -10.62 -19.36
C GLU A 67 9.71 -12.08 -19.75
N ALA A 68 9.19 -13.03 -18.99
CA ALA A 68 9.34 -14.46 -19.27
C ALA A 68 8.65 -14.89 -20.59
N GLU A 69 7.45 -14.37 -20.87
CA GLU A 69 6.74 -14.62 -22.13
C GLU A 69 7.51 -14.04 -23.32
N GLY A 70 8.03 -12.82 -23.21
CA GLY A 70 8.83 -12.20 -24.27
C GLY A 70 10.13 -12.97 -24.56
N GLU A 71 10.78 -13.49 -23.53
CA GLU A 71 11.95 -14.38 -23.66
C GLU A 71 11.61 -15.71 -24.33
N PHE A 72 10.42 -16.27 -24.06
CA PHE A 72 9.96 -17.51 -24.67
C PHE A 72 9.52 -17.34 -26.13
N GLU A 73 8.86 -16.24 -26.46
CA GLU A 73 8.31 -16.00 -27.80
C GLU A 73 9.37 -15.53 -28.81
N ALA A 74 10.42 -14.83 -28.37
CA ALA A 74 11.47 -14.33 -29.27
C ALA A 74 12.21 -15.42 -30.07
N PRO A 75 12.60 -16.58 -29.49
CA PRO A 75 13.20 -17.70 -30.23
C PRO A 75 12.24 -18.34 -31.26
N VAL A 76 10.96 -18.44 -30.93
CA VAL A 76 9.95 -19.04 -31.83
C VAL A 76 9.69 -18.12 -33.02
N LEU A 77 9.49 -16.81 -32.77
CA LEU A 77 9.27 -15.81 -33.81
C LEU A 77 10.49 -15.65 -34.72
N SER A 78 11.71 -15.71 -34.17
CA SER A 78 12.93 -15.67 -34.99
C SER A 78 13.05 -16.92 -35.88
N SER A 79 12.73 -18.10 -35.37
CA SER A 79 12.74 -19.35 -36.15
C SER A 79 11.73 -19.32 -37.30
N ILE A 80 10.51 -18.85 -37.03
CA ILE A 80 9.45 -18.69 -38.05
C ILE A 80 9.87 -17.69 -39.14
N LYS A 81 10.46 -16.55 -38.76
CA LYS A 81 10.98 -15.55 -39.73
C LYS A 81 12.02 -16.15 -40.68
N VAL A 82 12.93 -16.99 -40.16
CA VAL A 82 13.96 -17.65 -40.98
C VAL A 82 13.31 -18.62 -41.97
N SER A 83 12.30 -19.39 -41.54
CA SER A 83 11.58 -20.33 -42.40
C SER A 83 10.76 -19.67 -43.52
N PHE A 84 10.25 -18.46 -43.32
CA PHE A 84 9.54 -17.70 -44.37
C PHE A 84 10.47 -16.93 -45.31
N SER A 85 11.77 -16.88 -45.03
CA SER A 85 12.77 -16.17 -45.85
C SER A 85 13.59 -17.09 -46.76
N GLN A 86 13.34 -18.41 -46.73
CA GLN A 86 13.89 -19.41 -47.66
C GLN A 86 12.91 -19.70 -48.80
#